data_AF-A0A0R2B574-F1
#
_entry.id   AF-A0A0R2B574-F1
#
_cell.length_a   1.000
_cell.length_b   1.000
_cell.length_c   1.000
_cell.angle_alpha   90.00
_cell.angle_beta   90.00
_cell.angle_gamma   90.00
#
_symmetry.space_group_name_H-M   'P 1'
#
loop_
_entity.id
_entity.type
_entity.pdbx_description
1 polymer ?
#
loop_
_entity_poly.entity_id
_entity_poly.type
_entity_poly.pdbx_seq_one_letter_code
_entity_poly.pdbx_strand_id
1 'polypeptide(L)' 'MDLSDLSTDYVQQVASYRNNIPRKSLNYRTPLEVFMKYITNEQVVFSNLI' A
#
# COMPACT_ATOMS: atom_id res chain seq x y z
N MET A 1 -3.44 7.39 16.14
CA MET A 1 -1.97 7.42 16.25
C MET A 1 -1.53 8.59 15.42
N ASP A 2 -0.94 9.58 16.07
CA ASP A 2 -0.31 10.69 15.37
C ASP A 2 1.12 10.26 15.00
N LEU A 3 1.56 10.58 13.78
CA LEU A 3 2.89 10.26 13.25
C LEU A 3 3.67 11.54 12.91
N SER A 4 3.12 12.72 13.19
CA SER A 4 3.74 14.02 12.89
C SER A 4 5.12 14.21 13.51
N ASP A 5 5.35 13.57 14.67
CA ASP A 5 6.59 13.69 15.42
C ASP A 5 7.70 12.75 14.92
N LEU A 6 7.40 11.91 13.92
CA LEU A 6 8.34 10.97 13.33
C LEU A 6 8.95 11.53 12.04
N SER A 7 10.21 11.18 11.77
CA SER A 7 10.81 11.53 10.50
C SER A 7 10.15 10.79 9.34
N THR A 8 10.01 11.47 8.20
CA THR A 8 9.46 10.88 6.98
C THR A 8 10.21 9.61 6.58
N ASP A 9 11.54 9.61 6.70
CA ASP A 9 12.37 8.45 6.35
C ASP A 9 12.05 7.22 7.20
N TYR A 10 11.79 7.44 8.50
CA TYR A 10 11.42 6.36 9.40
C TYR A 10 10.04 5.81 9.06
N VAL A 11 9.07 6.70 8.83
CA VAL A 11 7.71 6.32 8.41
C VAL A 11 7.77 5.53 7.09
N GLN A 12 8.56 5.98 6.13
CA GLN A 12 8.74 5.32 4.83
C GLN A 12 9.36 3.93 4.96
N GLN A 13 10.38 3.77 5.81
CA GLN A 13 11.01 2.47 6.06
C GLN A 13 10.02 1.48 6.69
N VAL A 14 9.27 1.92 7.71
CA VAL A 14 8.24 1.08 8.35
C VAL A 14 7.14 0.73 7.35
N ALA A 15 6.65 1.71 6.58
CA ALA A 15 5.63 1.49 5.57
C ALA A 15 6.09 0.47 4.52
N SER A 16 7.31 0.63 3.99
CA SER A 16 7.93 -0.30 3.04
C SER A 16 7.99 -1.72 3.61
N TYR A 17 8.51 -1.88 4.83
CA TYR A 17 8.56 -3.18 5.48
C TYR A 17 7.16 -3.78 5.66
N ARG A 18 6.20 -3.02 6.20
CA ARG A 18 4.84 -3.51 6.50
C ARG A 18 4.05 -3.87 5.24
N ASN A 19 4.20 -3.10 4.16
CA ASN A 19 3.50 -3.31 2.89
C ASN A 19 3.95 -4.57 2.15
N ASN A 20 5.10 -5.13 2.50
CA ASN A 20 5.66 -6.35 1.89
C ASN A 20 5.47 -7.62 2.74
N ILE A 21 4.82 -7.55 3.90
CA ILE A 21 4.61 -8.72 4.76
C ILE A 21 3.20 -9.28 4.55
N PRO A 22 3.05 -10.58 4.27
CA PRO A 22 1.76 -11.26 4.17
C PRO A 22 0.87 -11.06 5.41
N ARG A 23 -0.44 -11.02 5.21
CA ARG A 23 -1.43 -10.95 6.29
C ARG A 23 -2.45 -12.08 6.15
N LYS A 24 -2.68 -12.83 7.24
CA LYS A 24 -3.67 -13.92 7.28
C LYS A 24 -5.07 -13.44 6.88
N SER A 25 -5.49 -12.26 7.33
CA SER A 25 -6.78 -11.64 6.98
C SER A 25 -6.89 -11.27 5.50
N LEU A 26 -5.78 -11.10 4.80
CA LEU A 26 -5.72 -10.85 3.35
C LEU A 26 -5.50 -12.13 2.56
N ASN A 27 -5.87 -13.30 3.12
CA ASN A 27 -5.59 -14.61 2.55
C ASN A 27 -4.11 -14.80 2.22
N TYR A 28 -3.25 -14.41 3.17
CA TYR A 28 -1.78 -14.47 3.06
C TYR A 28 -1.18 -13.66 1.91
N ARG A 29 -1.88 -12.63 1.43
CA ARG A 29 -1.32 -11.61 0.53
C ARG A 29 -0.76 -10.42 1.29
N THR A 30 0.15 -9.70 0.67
CA THR A 30 0.70 -8.45 1.22
C THR A 30 -0.29 -7.29 0.99
N PRO A 31 -0.27 -6.25 1.84
CA PRO A 31 -1.05 -5.04 1.58
C PRO A 31 -0.79 -4.43 0.20
N LEU A 32 0.46 -4.45 -0.27
CA LEU A 32 0.83 -3.92 -1.59
C LEU A 32 0.18 -4.71 -2.74
N GLU A 33 0.21 -6.05 -2.67
CA GLU A 33 -0.44 -6.91 -3.68
C GLU A 33 -1.95 -6.66 -3.76
N VAL A 34 -2.60 -6.51 -2.61
CA VAL A 34 -4.04 -6.24 -2.54
C VAL A 34 -4.35 -4.85 -3.09
N PHE A 35 -3.55 -3.83 -2.73
CA PHE A 35 -3.69 -2.48 -3.27
C PHE A 35 -3.52 -2.46 -4.79
N MET A 36 -2.45 -3.06 -5.31
CA MET A 36 -2.18 -3.12 -6.75
C MET A 36 -3.28 -3.83 -7.52
N LYS A 37 -3.91 -4.88 -6.96
CA LYS A 37 -5.08 -5.52 -7.56
C LYS A 37 -6.23 -4.52 -7.78
N TYR A 38 -6.51 -3.62 -6.83
CA TYR A 38 -7.57 -2.63 -7.01
C TYR A 38 -7.19 -1.60 -8.06
N ILE A 39 -5.96 -1.11 -8.03
CA ILE A 39 -5.45 -0.19 -9.05
C ILE A 39 -5.54 -0.85 -10.43
N THR A 40 -4.99 -2.05 -10.64
CA THR A 40 -5.01 -2.68 -11.97
C THR A 40 -6.41 -3.07 -12.45
N ASN A 41 -7.34 -3.39 -11.54
CA ASN A 41 -8.74 -3.61 -11.89
C ASN A 41 -9.50 -2.30 -12.19
N GLU A 42 -9.11 -1.18 -11.58
CA GLU A 42 -9.69 0.17 -11.77
C GLU A 42 -8.93 1.01 -12.81
N GLN A 43 -7.79 0.56 -13.33
CA GLN A 43 -7.00 1.25 -14.37
C GLN A 43 -7.66 1.25 -15.76
N VAL A 44 -8.91 0.77 -15.89
CA VAL A 44 -9.76 1.10 -17.04
C VAL A 44 -10.30 2.55 -16.96
N VAL A 45 -10.18 3.24 -15.81
CA VAL A 45 -10.84 4.56 -15.63
C VAL A 45 -9.87 5.76 -15.59
N PHE A 46 -8.57 5.56 -15.33
CA PHE A 46 -7.60 6.68 -15.21
C PHE A 46 -6.89 7.08 -16.52
N SER A 47 -7.02 6.30 -17.59
CA SER A 47 -6.48 6.66 -18.91
C SER A 47 -7.31 7.71 -19.67
N ASN A 48 -8.46 8.13 -19.13
CA ASN A 48 -9.35 9.12 -19.75
C ASN A 48 -9.27 10.53 -19.12
N LEU A 49 -8.28 10.79 -18.25
CA LEU A 49 -8.14 12.07 -17.55
C LEU A 49 -6.72 12.67 -17.62
N ILE A 50 -5.91 12.26 -18.59
CA ILE A 50 -4.64 12.92 -18.96
C ILE A 50 -4.70 13.32 -20.43
#